data_AF-A0A420ZBH6-F1
#
_entry.id   AF-A0A420ZBH6-F1
#
_cell.length_a   1.000
_cell.length_b   1.000
_cell.length_c   1.000
_cell.angle_alpha   90.00
_cell.angle_beta   90.00
_cell.angle_gamma   90.00
#
_symmetry.space_group_name_H-M   'P 1'
#
loop_
_entity.id
_entity.type
_entity.pdbx_description
1 polymer ?
#
loop_
_entity_poly.entity_id
_entity_poly.type
_entity_poly.pdbx_seq_one_letter_code
_entity_poly.pdbx_strand_id
1 'polypeptide(L)' 'MFAEGLSGMIKRIIEISKARTYLSISLGQLVIKEAGAEAGRIPCEDIGVLLVDQQATVYTHSVFTTLLQKGAAVVLC' A
#
# COMPACT_ATOMS: atom_id res chain seq x y z
N MET A 1 0.45 -24.55 11.49
CA MET A 1 1.68 -23.99 10.89
C MET A 1 1.55 -24.20 9.39
N PHE A 2 0.87 -23.29 8.70
CA PHE A 2 0.61 -23.39 7.27
C PHE A 2 1.43 -22.31 6.58
N ALA A 3 2.53 -22.73 5.95
CA ALA A 3 3.25 -21.92 4.97
C ALA A 3 2.54 -22.13 3.62
N GLU A 4 1.50 -21.35 3.34
CA GLU A 4 0.98 -21.23 1.99
C GLU A 4 1.56 -19.98 1.33
N GLY A 5 2.30 -20.19 0.24
CA GLY A 5 2.43 -19.17 -0.80
C GLY A 5 3.62 -18.21 -0.72
N LEU A 6 4.84 -18.66 -0.44
CA LEU A 6 6.04 -17.94 -0.91
C LEU A 6 6.30 -18.29 -2.38
N SER A 7 5.38 -17.88 -3.26
CA SER A 7 5.69 -17.74 -4.68
C SER A 7 6.58 -16.51 -4.85
N GLY A 8 7.87 -16.66 -4.61
CA GLY A 8 8.94 -15.98 -5.33
C GLY A 8 8.95 -14.44 -5.47
N MET A 9 8.31 -13.63 -4.62
CA MET A 9 8.46 -12.17 -4.66
C MET A 9 8.90 -11.57 -3.32
N ILE A 10 9.95 -10.76 -3.38
CA ILE A 10 10.45 -9.96 -2.26
C ILE A 10 9.44 -8.83 -2.03
N LYS A 11 8.85 -8.81 -0.83
CA LYS A 11 7.98 -7.71 -0.42
C LYS A 11 8.77 -6.41 -0.31
N ARG A 12 8.17 -5.32 -0.80
CA ARG A 12 8.78 -3.99 -0.90
C ARG A 12 8.33 -3.06 0.22
N ILE A 13 9.17 -2.08 0.51
CA ILE A 13 8.80 -0.89 1.28
C ILE A 13 8.27 0.14 0.29
N ILE A 14 7.05 0.60 0.50
CA ILE A 14 6.43 1.68 -0.28
C ILE A 14 6.42 2.92 0.61
N GLU A 15 7.12 3.97 0.18
CA GLU A 15 7.22 5.24 0.89
C GLU A 15 6.37 6.32 0.20
N ILE A 16 5.54 7.02 0.98
CA ILE A 16 4.76 8.17 0.53
C ILE A 16 5.22 9.42 1.31
N SER A 17 6.12 10.21 0.71
CA SER A 17 6.78 11.35 1.36
C SER A 17 6.70 12.68 0.60
N LYS A 18 6.36 12.69 -0.70
CA LYS A 18 6.51 13.88 -1.55
C LYS A 18 5.23 14.68 -1.76
N ALA A 19 4.25 14.09 -2.46
CA ALA A 19 3.06 14.80 -2.92
C ALA A 19 1.81 14.43 -2.11
N ARG A 20 0.80 15.33 -2.10
CA ARG A 20 -0.55 14.97 -1.66
C ARG A 20 -1.05 13.82 -2.55
N THR A 21 -1.25 12.66 -1.94
CA THR A 21 -1.73 11.46 -2.64
C THR A 21 -3.05 10.96 -2.05
N TYR A 22 -3.84 10.27 -2.87
CA TYR A 22 -5.02 9.54 -2.45
C TYR A 22 -4.77 8.05 -2.67
N LEU A 23 -4.78 7.29 -1.58
CA LEU A 23 -4.56 5.85 -1.58
C LEU A 23 -5.90 5.12 -1.46
N SER A 24 -6.12 4.14 -2.33
CA SER A 24 -7.28 3.26 -2.25
C SER A 24 -6.93 1.84 -2.70
N ILE A 25 -7.83 0.89 -2.43
CA ILE A 25 -7.71 -0.48 -2.93
C ILE A 25 -8.67 -0.68 -4.10
N SER A 26 -8.18 -1.26 -5.20
CA SER A 26 -9.00 -1.73 -6.31
C SER A 26 -8.43 -3.03 -6.86
N LEU A 27 -9.26 -4.07 -6.98
CA LEU A 27 -8.88 -5.39 -7.52
C LEU A 27 -7.59 -5.98 -6.89
N GLY A 28 -7.44 -5.84 -5.56
CA GLY A 28 -6.26 -6.32 -4.83
C GLY A 28 -4.98 -5.50 -5.05
N GLN A 29 -5.09 -4.33 -5.67
CA GLN A 29 -3.99 -3.40 -5.91
C GLN A 29 -4.16 -2.16 -5.02
N LEU A 30 -3.06 -1.68 -4.44
CA LEU A 30 -2.96 -0.33 -3.91
C LEU A 30 -2.89 0.64 -5.10
N VAL A 31 -3.89 1.50 -5.23
CA VAL A 31 -3.97 2.56 -6.24
C VAL A 31 -3.50 3.86 -5.61
N ILE A 32 -2.58 4.54 -6.30
CA ILE A 32 -2.04 5.84 -5.90
C ILE A 32 -2.55 6.88 -6.89
N LYS A 33 -3.26 7.90 -6.38
CA LYS A 33 -3.67 9.05 -7.19
C LYS A 33 -2.98 10.32 -6.74
N GLU A 34 -2.52 11.10 -7.70
CA GLU A 34 -1.89 12.41 -7.52
C GLU A 34 -2.53 13.41 -8.48
N ALA A 35 -2.81 14.62 -8.02
CA ALA A 35 -3.42 15.68 -8.84
C ALA A 35 -4.69 15.23 -9.62
N GLY A 36 -5.48 14.29 -9.08
CA GLY A 36 -6.71 13.77 -9.69
C GLY A 36 -6.52 12.65 -10.71
N ALA A 37 -5.28 12.28 -11.05
CA ALA A 37 -4.96 11.19 -11.96
C ALA A 37 -4.34 9.99 -11.21
N GLU A 38 -4.44 8.79 -11.79
CA GLU A 38 -3.72 7.61 -11.28
C GLU A 38 -2.24 7.76 -11.60
N ALA A 39 -1.40 7.81 -10.56
CA ALA A 39 0.05 7.88 -10.66
C ALA A 39 0.68 6.48 -10.72
N GLY A 40 0.00 5.47 -10.16
CA GLY A 40 0.44 4.08 -10.23
C GLY A 40 -0.43 3.11 -9.44
N ARG A 41 -0.13 1.83 -9.62
CA ARG A 41 -0.74 0.72 -8.88
C ARG A 41 0.28 -0.33 -8.48
N ILE A 42 0.09 -0.93 -7.31
CA ILE A 42 0.99 -1.92 -6.74
C ILE A 42 0.17 -3.10 -6.21
N PRO A 43 0.50 -4.36 -6.56
CA PRO A 43 -0.16 -5.52 -5.96
C PRO A 43 0.01 -5.52 -4.45
N CYS A 44 -1.08 -5.69 -3.69
CA CYS A 44 -1.01 -5.66 -2.23
C CYS A 44 -0.13 -6.78 -1.64
N GLU A 45 0.00 -7.90 -2.35
CA GLU A 45 0.86 -9.02 -1.96
C GLU A 45 2.36 -8.70 -2.02
N ASP A 46 2.74 -7.72 -2.85
CA ASP A 46 4.13 -7.26 -3.00
C ASP A 46 4.53 -6.25 -1.93
N ILE A 47 3.60 -5.80 -1.08
CA ILE A 47 3.86 -4.76 -0.09
C ILE A 47 4.18 -5.41 1.25
N GLY A 48 5.36 -5.10 1.79
CA GLY A 48 5.78 -5.50 3.14
C GLY A 48 5.61 -4.39 4.16
N VAL A 49 5.85 -3.15 3.75
CA VAL A 49 5.65 -1.96 4.57
C VAL A 49 5.08 -0.86 3.71
N LEU A 50 4.02 -0.21 4.18
CA LEU A 50 3.60 1.10 3.72
C LEU A 50 4.04 2.14 4.77
N LEU A 51 5.01 2.98 4.41
CA LEU A 51 5.49 4.09 5.22
C LEU A 51 4.91 5.40 4.66
N VAL A 52 4.19 6.15 5.49
CA VAL A 52 3.61 7.43 5.09
C VAL A 52 4.09 8.51 6.03
N ASP A 53 4.90 9.41 5.47
CA ASP A 53 5.45 10.61 6.13
C ASP A 53 4.73 11.88 5.66
N GLN A 54 4.09 11.83 4.48
CA GLN A 54 3.34 12.96 3.96
C GLN A 54 1.96 13.10 4.64
N GLN A 55 1.85 14.09 5.54
CA GLN A 55 0.65 14.43 6.32
C GLN A 55 -0.60 14.70 5.47
N ALA A 56 -0.44 15.18 4.24
CA ALA A 56 -1.56 15.50 3.36
C ALA A 56 -2.13 14.29 2.61
N THR A 57 -1.71 13.07 2.93
CA THR A 57 -2.16 11.85 2.27
C THR A 57 -3.55 11.41 2.78
N VAL A 58 -4.42 11.03 1.85
CA VAL A 58 -5.78 10.54 2.14
C VAL A 58 -5.86 9.06 1.81
N TYR A 59 -6.53 8.28 2.64
CA TYR A 59 -6.64 6.82 2.49
C TYR A 59 -8.08 6.38 2.65
N THR A 60 -8.49 5.36 1.89
CA THR A 60 -9.67 4.57 2.28
C THR A 60 -9.31 3.62 3.42
N HIS A 61 -10.27 3.30 4.28
CA HIS A 61 -10.06 2.32 5.36
C HIS A 61 -9.57 0.95 4.85
N SER A 62 -9.97 0.58 3.62
CA SER A 62 -9.53 -0.66 2.98
C SER A 62 -8.02 -0.74 2.75
N VAL A 63 -7.30 0.39 2.63
CA VAL A 63 -5.84 0.38 2.52
C VAL A 63 -5.23 -0.31 3.73
N PHE A 64 -5.67 0.03 4.94
CA PHE A 64 -5.15 -0.57 6.16
C PHE A 64 -5.54 -2.03 6.28
N THR A 65 -6.82 -2.36 6.14
CA THR A 65 -7.30 -3.72 6.40
C THR A 65 -6.78 -4.73 5.37
N THR A 66 -6.71 -4.36 4.08
CA THR A 66 -6.19 -5.25 3.04
C THR A 66 -4.67 -5.47 3.20
N LEU A 67 -3.90 -4.42 3.49
CA LEU A 67 -2.45 -4.56 3.69
C LEU A 67 -2.12 -5.41 4.94
N LEU A 68 -2.83 -5.19 6.05
CA LEU A 68 -2.67 -6.00 7.26
C LEU A 68 -3.02 -7.47 7.02
N GLN A 69 -4.10 -7.76 6.27
CA GLN A 69 -4.47 -9.12 5.88
C GLN A 69 -3.41 -9.80 5.01
N LYS A 70 -2.68 -9.03 4.20
CA LYS A 70 -1.53 -9.53 3.41
C LYS A 70 -0.25 -9.63 4.22
N GLY A 71 -0.27 -9.31 5.51
CA GLY A 71 0.90 -9.37 6.40
C GLY A 71 1.90 -8.24 6.13
N ALA A 72 1.41 -7.07 5.67
CA ALA A 72 2.20 -5.85 5.58
C ALA A 72 2.06 -5.03 6.87
N ALA A 73 3.10 -4.28 7.22
CA ALA A 73 3.02 -3.25 8.26
C ALA A 73 2.62 -1.90 7.64
N VAL A 74 1.90 -1.08 8.40
CA VAL A 74 1.62 0.32 8.05
C VAL A 74 2.24 1.21 9.12
N VAL A 75 3.10 2.14 8.70
CA VAL A 75 3.77 3.10 9.57
C VAL A 75 3.34 4.49 9.13
N LEU A 76 2.77 5.25 10.07
CA LEU A 76 2.33 6.62 9.86
C LEU A 76 3.20 7.53 10.72
N CYS A 77 3.75 8.58 10.13
CA CYS A 77 4.64 9.56 10.77
C CYS A 77 4.04 10.97 10.71
#